data_AF-A0A085WQR6-F1
#
_entry.id   AF-A0A085WQR6-F1
#
_cell.length_a   1.000
_cell.length_b   1.000
_cell.length_c   1.000
_cell.angle_alpha   90.00
_cell.angle_beta   90.00
_cell.angle_gamma   90.00
#
_symmetry.space_group_name_H-M   'P 1'
#
loop_
_entity.id
_entity.type
_entity.pdbx_description
1 polymer ?
#
loop_
_entity_poly.entity_id
_entity_poly.type
_entity_poly.pdbx_seq_one_letter_code
_entity_poly.pdbx_strand_id
1 'polypeptide(L)'
;MDAPERIPGMLSLFWMLLWRPVDLHYRLHGAGIRAPGGRVGQLWHEQAEGSRAAGRYVRRMMMLLLLISPLVTFILGVGVHGLGLTMAPGWLVSAVLCSVMGLFIALTTGLAAGTLMGLLASQAMVVGLHAVVGEAFGPRMGGWAGVVMGGCLGLVGGLCAGSIGALSRGQGLSINRVQVGAIVLSLVPMTVWGLGGAWGFGGAVAASALVAYLVAAFRLPIFLLESVVQAVVFALERWMGWATLRWAPINHHNLSYLPYPFLAEHMTLAARTRPMEVLDVANACLKSPGNALLGWPWVLAALAQAEEAAAAAAAAHQAHEEGPPEAP
;
A
#
# COMPACT_ATOMS: atom_id res chain seq x y z
N MET A 1 13.03 -17.60 10.91
CA MET A 1 12.99 -17.61 9.43
C MET A 1 11.88 -18.54 9.02
N ASP A 2 10.72 -18.01 8.63
CA ASP A 2 9.59 -18.83 8.19
C ASP A 2 9.88 -19.38 6.79
N ALA A 3 9.65 -20.68 6.61
CA ALA A 3 9.94 -21.40 5.36
C ALA A 3 9.37 -20.66 4.13
N PRO A 4 10.17 -20.46 3.05
CA PRO A 4 9.79 -19.68 1.87
C PRO A 4 8.56 -20.22 1.11
N GLU A 5 8.07 -21.41 1.45
CA GLU A 5 6.89 -22.04 0.87
C GLU A 5 5.55 -21.70 1.57
N ARG A 6 5.58 -20.96 2.69
CA ARG A 6 4.36 -20.67 3.47
C ARG A 6 3.81 -19.29 3.17
N ILE A 7 2.68 -19.27 2.46
CA ILE A 7 1.82 -18.08 2.35
C ILE A 7 1.48 -17.56 3.75
N PRO A 8 1.58 -16.24 3.98
CA PRO A 8 1.28 -15.62 5.28
C PRO A 8 -0.09 -16.03 5.80
N GLY A 9 -0.19 -16.32 7.10
CA GLY A 9 -1.47 -16.57 7.79
C GLY A 9 -2.45 -15.40 7.60
N MET A 10 -3.74 -15.58 7.85
CA MET A 10 -4.77 -14.58 7.49
C MET A 10 -4.53 -13.19 8.09
N LEU A 11 -4.18 -13.12 9.39
CA LEU A 11 -3.88 -11.86 10.06
C LEU A 11 -2.60 -11.20 9.50
N SER A 12 -1.56 -12.01 9.26
CA SER A 12 -0.31 -11.53 8.65
C SER A 12 -0.54 -11.05 7.22
N LEU A 13 -1.36 -11.77 6.44
CA LEU A 13 -1.75 -11.39 5.09
C LEU A 13 -2.49 -10.05 5.08
N PHE A 14 -3.46 -9.87 5.98
CA PHE A 14 -4.17 -8.61 6.15
C PHE A 14 -3.22 -7.47 6.54
N TRP A 15 -2.37 -7.70 7.53
CA TRP A 15 -1.38 -6.73 7.98
C TRP A 15 -0.41 -6.33 6.88
N MET A 16 0.12 -7.29 6.13
CA MET A 16 1.04 -7.03 5.02
C MET A 16 0.33 -6.36 3.84
N LEU A 17 -0.90 -6.74 3.54
CA LEU A 17 -1.71 -6.08 2.52
C LEU A 17 -1.91 -4.60 2.86
N LEU A 18 -2.15 -4.30 4.14
CA LEU A 18 -2.29 -2.93 4.61
C LEU A 18 -0.93 -2.25 4.64
N TRP A 19 0.04 -2.68 5.43
CA TRP A 19 1.24 -1.88 5.71
C TRP A 19 2.45 -2.16 4.82
N ARG A 20 2.57 -3.37 4.24
CA ARG A 20 3.77 -3.82 3.52
C ARG A 20 3.45 -4.59 2.22
N PRO A 21 2.67 -4.02 1.27
CA PRO A 21 2.20 -4.77 0.11
C PRO A 21 3.33 -5.13 -0.87
N VAL A 22 4.42 -4.37 -0.89
CA VAL A 22 5.61 -4.69 -1.69
C VAL A 22 6.31 -5.94 -1.14
N ASP A 23 6.49 -6.04 0.18
CA ASP A 23 7.05 -7.27 0.77
C ASP A 23 6.10 -8.45 0.62
N LEU A 24 4.79 -8.22 0.68
CA LEU A 24 3.80 -9.25 0.36
C LEU A 24 3.99 -9.76 -1.07
N HIS A 25 4.17 -8.86 -2.04
CA HIS A 25 4.40 -9.22 -3.43
C HIS A 25 5.63 -10.12 -3.58
N TYR A 26 6.79 -9.72 -3.04
CA TYR A 26 8.00 -10.52 -3.09
C TYR A 26 7.87 -11.87 -2.37
N ARG A 27 7.19 -11.91 -1.22
CA ARG A 27 6.93 -13.16 -0.50
C ARG A 27 6.04 -14.12 -1.27
N LEU A 28 4.99 -13.62 -1.92
CA LEU A 28 4.11 -14.45 -2.74
C LEU A 28 4.84 -14.97 -3.97
N HIS A 29 5.72 -14.15 -4.57
CA HIS A 29 6.57 -14.55 -5.67
C HIS A 29 7.58 -15.63 -5.24
N GLY A 30 8.20 -15.49 -4.06
CA GLY A 30 9.07 -16.51 -3.46
C GLY A 30 8.34 -17.81 -3.11
N ALA A 31 7.04 -17.76 -2.85
CA ALA A 31 6.17 -18.93 -2.63
C ALA A 31 5.70 -19.59 -3.95
N GLY A 32 6.19 -19.15 -5.11
CA GLY A 32 5.91 -19.75 -6.42
C GLY A 32 4.65 -19.22 -7.11
N ILE A 33 4.08 -18.09 -6.67
CA ILE A 33 2.96 -17.42 -7.37
C ILE A 33 3.55 -16.48 -8.42
N ARG A 34 3.27 -16.73 -9.70
CA ARG A 34 3.92 -15.99 -10.81
C ARG A 34 3.36 -14.57 -10.92
N ALA A 35 2.05 -14.41 -10.73
CA ALA A 35 1.40 -13.09 -10.79
C ALA A 35 0.61 -12.79 -9.51
N PRO A 36 1.25 -12.40 -8.39
CA PRO A 36 0.55 -12.11 -7.12
C PRO A 36 -0.50 -11.01 -7.22
N GLY A 37 -0.29 -10.04 -8.11
CA GLY A 37 -1.24 -8.96 -8.41
C GLY A 37 -2.21 -9.28 -9.55
N GLY A 38 -2.21 -10.51 -10.05
CA GLY A 38 -3.02 -10.95 -11.17
C GLY A 38 -4.52 -10.96 -10.85
N ARG A 39 -5.33 -11.08 -11.92
CA ARG A 39 -6.78 -11.25 -11.81
C ARG A 39 -7.10 -12.58 -11.12
N VAL A 40 -8.25 -12.66 -10.46
CA VAL A 40 -8.69 -13.89 -9.79
C VAL A 40 -8.68 -15.11 -10.74
N GLY A 41 -9.13 -14.92 -11.98
CA GLY A 41 -9.10 -15.97 -13.00
C GLY A 41 -7.69 -16.47 -13.33
N GLN A 42 -6.69 -15.58 -13.35
CA GLN A 42 -5.29 -15.94 -13.60
C GLN A 42 -4.71 -16.76 -12.42
N LEU A 43 -5.03 -16.36 -11.19
CA LEU A 43 -4.62 -17.08 -9.99
C LEU A 43 -5.33 -18.44 -9.84
N TRP A 44 -6.60 -18.53 -10.27
CA TRP A 44 -7.32 -19.80 -10.36
C TRP A 44 -6.74 -20.70 -11.44
N HIS A 45 -6.28 -20.15 -12.56
CA HIS A 45 -5.57 -20.93 -13.57
C HIS A 45 -4.25 -21.49 -13.03
N GLU A 46 -3.44 -20.67 -12.34
CA GLU A 46 -2.23 -21.16 -11.65
C GLU A 46 -2.54 -22.24 -10.60
N GLN A 47 -3.69 -22.13 -9.90
CA GLN A 47 -4.16 -23.18 -9.00
C GLN A 47 -4.50 -24.47 -9.76
N ALA A 48 -5.17 -24.37 -10.92
CA ALA A 48 -5.52 -25.51 -11.77
C ALA A 48 -4.27 -26.21 -12.35
N GLU A 49 -3.20 -25.47 -12.60
CA GLU A 49 -1.87 -25.99 -12.96
C GLU A 49 -1.16 -26.71 -11.80
N GLY A 50 -1.77 -26.79 -10.61
CA GLY A 50 -1.25 -27.51 -9.45
C GLY A 50 -0.62 -26.64 -8.36
N SER A 51 -0.64 -25.31 -8.49
CA SER A 51 -0.11 -24.40 -7.46
C SER A 51 -1.02 -24.38 -6.22
N ARG A 52 -0.68 -25.22 -5.23
CA ARG A 52 -1.34 -25.20 -3.90
C ARG A 52 -1.18 -23.86 -3.20
N ALA A 53 -0.12 -23.12 -3.50
CA ALA A 53 0.09 -21.78 -3.00
C ALA A 53 -0.98 -20.81 -3.55
N ALA A 54 -1.12 -20.72 -4.87
CA ALA A 54 -2.12 -19.84 -5.49
C ALA A 54 -3.53 -20.06 -4.92
N GLY A 55 -3.96 -21.33 -4.78
CA GLY A 55 -5.28 -21.64 -4.20
C GLY A 55 -5.47 -21.20 -2.75
N ARG A 56 -4.45 -21.38 -1.88
CA ARG A 56 -4.51 -20.88 -0.48
C ARG A 56 -4.57 -19.36 -0.43
N TYR A 57 -3.80 -18.69 -1.29
CA TYR A 57 -3.78 -17.23 -1.40
C TYR A 57 -5.16 -16.69 -1.83
N VAL A 58 -5.72 -17.22 -2.91
CA VAL A 58 -7.05 -16.84 -3.42
C VAL A 58 -8.11 -17.04 -2.35
N ARG A 59 -8.14 -18.22 -1.69
CA ARG A 59 -9.10 -18.51 -0.64
C ARG A 59 -9.02 -17.51 0.52
N ARG A 60 -7.82 -17.22 1.02
CA ARG A 60 -7.63 -16.26 2.14
C ARG A 60 -8.04 -14.84 1.76
N MET A 61 -7.74 -14.43 0.53
CA MET A 61 -8.08 -13.10 0.05
C MET A 61 -9.60 -12.94 -0.19
N MET A 62 -10.27 -14.00 -0.67
CA MET A 62 -11.73 -14.04 -0.75
C MET A 62 -12.38 -13.99 0.64
N MET A 63 -11.82 -14.67 1.65
CA MET A 63 -12.31 -14.51 3.03
C MET A 63 -12.10 -13.09 3.55
N LEU A 64 -10.96 -12.45 3.25
CA LEU A 64 -10.74 -11.05 3.62
C LEU A 64 -11.78 -10.12 3.01
N LEU A 65 -12.12 -10.33 1.74
CA LEU A 65 -13.07 -9.49 1.04
C LEU A 65 -14.53 -9.76 1.40
N LEU A 66 -14.93 -11.02 1.49
CA LEU A 66 -16.34 -11.42 1.61
C LEU A 66 -16.81 -11.57 3.05
N LEU A 67 -15.88 -11.76 4.00
CA LEU A 67 -16.22 -11.94 5.41
C LEU A 67 -15.66 -10.82 6.28
N ILE A 68 -14.35 -10.55 6.20
CA ILE A 68 -13.71 -9.58 7.09
C ILE A 68 -14.13 -8.15 6.73
N SER A 69 -14.17 -7.80 5.44
CA SER A 69 -14.62 -6.47 5.00
C SER A 69 -16.02 -6.07 5.51
N PRO A 70 -17.08 -6.86 5.26
CA PRO A 70 -18.41 -6.51 5.77
C PRO A 70 -18.46 -6.52 7.29
N LEU A 71 -17.74 -7.42 7.97
CA LEU A 71 -17.69 -7.45 9.44
C LEU A 71 -17.06 -6.19 10.02
N VAL A 72 -15.90 -5.76 9.49
CA VAL A 72 -15.24 -4.52 9.92
C VAL A 72 -16.13 -3.32 9.63
N THR A 73 -16.76 -3.29 8.45
CA THR A 73 -17.68 -2.22 8.06
C THR A 73 -18.89 -2.15 9.00
N PHE A 74 -19.42 -3.31 9.40
CA PHE A 74 -20.51 -3.42 10.37
C PHE A 74 -20.11 -2.90 11.76
N ILE A 75 -18.97 -3.36 12.29
CA ILE A 75 -18.44 -2.92 13.60
C ILE A 75 -18.24 -1.40 13.60
N LEU A 76 -17.67 -0.85 12.52
CA LEU A 76 -17.46 0.58 12.38
C LEU A 76 -18.80 1.34 12.36
N GLY A 77 -19.78 0.85 11.60
CA GLY A 77 -21.12 1.45 11.54
C GLY A 77 -21.82 1.45 12.89
N VAL A 78 -21.74 0.35 13.64
CA VAL A 78 -22.25 0.25 15.02
C VAL A 78 -21.52 1.22 15.95
N GLY A 79 -20.20 1.32 15.86
CA GLY A 79 -19.40 2.25 16.67
C GLY A 79 -19.79 3.71 16.42
N VAL A 80 -19.94 4.10 15.15
CA VAL A 80 -20.40 5.45 14.76
C VAL A 80 -21.81 5.72 15.29
N HIS A 81 -22.71 4.73 15.19
CA HIS A 81 -24.05 4.86 15.75
C HIS A 81 -24.05 4.99 17.28
N GLY A 82 -23.17 4.24 17.96
CA GLY A 82 -22.97 4.32 19.42
C GLY A 82 -22.41 5.67 19.89
N LEU A 83 -21.72 6.41 19.02
CA LEU A 83 -21.28 7.79 19.27
C LEU A 83 -22.41 8.82 19.09
N GLY A 84 -23.65 8.39 18.83
CA GLY A 84 -24.81 9.25 18.68
C GLY A 84 -24.99 9.84 17.27
N LEU A 85 -24.22 9.36 16.28
CA LEU A 85 -24.35 9.81 14.90
C LEU A 85 -25.51 9.06 14.20
N THR A 86 -26.39 9.83 13.55
CA THR A 86 -27.57 9.34 12.86
C THR A 86 -27.15 8.61 11.58
N MET A 87 -27.47 7.31 11.50
CA MET A 87 -27.22 6.49 10.32
C MET A 87 -28.50 6.34 9.52
N ALA A 88 -28.45 6.59 8.21
CA ALA A 88 -29.62 6.37 7.35
C ALA A 88 -30.07 4.90 7.37
N PRO A 89 -31.39 4.62 7.38
CA PRO A 89 -31.89 3.25 7.22
C PRO A 89 -31.42 2.67 5.88
N GLY A 90 -30.72 1.54 5.93
CA GLY A 90 -30.14 0.88 4.74
C GLY A 90 -28.61 0.97 4.60
N TRP A 91 -27.90 1.61 5.55
CA TRP A 91 -26.43 1.65 5.56
C TRP A 91 -25.76 0.27 5.42
N LEU A 92 -26.39 -0.76 6.01
CA LEU A 92 -25.93 -2.13 5.95
C LEU A 92 -25.99 -2.72 4.53
N VAL A 93 -27.04 -2.38 3.77
CA VAL A 93 -27.19 -2.81 2.36
C VAL A 93 -26.14 -2.13 1.49
N SER A 94 -25.90 -0.83 1.69
CA SER A 94 -24.86 -0.09 0.96
C SER A 94 -23.45 -0.62 1.25
N ALA A 95 -23.16 -0.98 2.51
CA ALA A 95 -21.89 -1.59 2.91
C ALA A 95 -21.65 -2.94 2.20
N VAL A 96 -22.69 -3.78 2.11
CA VAL A 96 -22.64 -5.05 1.38
C VAL A 96 -22.45 -4.82 -0.12
N LEU A 97 -23.22 -3.91 -0.73
CA LEU A 97 -23.08 -3.57 -2.15
C LEU A 97 -21.68 -3.02 -2.50
N CYS A 98 -21.07 -2.23 -1.61
CA CYS A 98 -19.69 -1.77 -1.77
C CYS A 98 -18.67 -2.92 -1.70
N SER A 99 -18.90 -3.90 -0.82
CA SER A 99 -18.07 -5.10 -0.74
C SER A 99 -18.19 -5.96 -2.01
N VAL A 100 -19.39 -6.06 -2.59
CA VAL A 100 -19.66 -6.72 -3.87
C VAL A 100 -18.98 -5.98 -5.04
N MET A 101 -19.03 -4.64 -5.04
CA MET A 101 -18.29 -3.84 -6.03
C MET A 101 -16.78 -4.01 -5.88
N GLY A 102 -16.27 -4.08 -4.65
CA GLY A 102 -14.88 -4.43 -4.35
C GLY A 102 -14.47 -5.79 -4.93
N LEU A 103 -15.36 -6.78 -4.86
CA LEU A 103 -15.17 -8.08 -5.54
C LEU A 103 -15.14 -7.93 -7.06
N PHE A 104 -16.05 -7.16 -7.66
CA PHE A 104 -16.05 -6.90 -9.10
C PHE A 104 -14.74 -6.25 -9.57
N ILE A 105 -14.21 -5.32 -8.78
CA ILE A 105 -12.92 -4.68 -9.06
C ILE A 105 -11.76 -5.66 -8.86
N ALA A 106 -11.83 -6.55 -7.87
CA ALA A 106 -10.85 -7.62 -7.66
C ALA A 106 -10.79 -8.58 -8.86
N LEU A 107 -11.94 -8.85 -9.49
CA LEU A 107 -12.05 -9.67 -10.69
C LEU A 107 -11.39 -8.99 -11.91
N THR A 108 -11.48 -7.66 -12.02
CA THR A 108 -11.04 -6.91 -13.22
C THR A 108 -9.59 -6.40 -13.15
N THR A 109 -9.19 -5.87 -12.00
CA THR A 109 -7.90 -5.16 -11.80
C THR A 109 -6.83 -5.97 -11.07
N GLY A 110 -7.23 -7.04 -10.36
CA GLY A 110 -6.33 -7.87 -9.56
C GLY A 110 -6.85 -8.09 -8.14
N LEU A 111 -6.61 -9.28 -7.59
CA LEU A 111 -7.22 -9.74 -6.34
C LEU A 111 -6.84 -8.85 -5.13
N ALA A 112 -5.55 -8.63 -4.88
CA ALA A 112 -5.07 -7.79 -3.77
C ALA A 112 -5.48 -6.31 -3.90
N ALA A 113 -5.47 -5.82 -5.15
CA ALA A 113 -5.90 -4.47 -5.49
C ALA A 113 -7.39 -4.27 -5.13
N GLY A 114 -8.25 -5.13 -5.66
CA GLY A 114 -9.69 -5.04 -5.44
C GLY A 114 -10.09 -5.32 -4.00
N THR A 115 -9.36 -6.16 -3.25
CA THR A 115 -9.68 -6.36 -1.83
C THR A 115 -9.39 -5.14 -0.98
N LEU A 116 -8.23 -4.52 -1.17
CA LEU A 116 -7.87 -3.29 -0.45
C LEU A 116 -8.82 -2.15 -0.82
N MET A 117 -9.22 -2.04 -2.08
CA MET A 117 -10.19 -1.04 -2.52
C MET A 117 -11.60 -1.29 -2.00
N GLY A 118 -12.09 -2.53 -2.04
CA GLY A 118 -13.41 -2.88 -1.52
C GLY A 118 -13.55 -2.51 -0.05
N LEU A 119 -12.49 -2.77 0.73
CA LEU A 119 -12.39 -2.38 2.13
C LEU A 119 -12.41 -0.86 2.33
N LEU A 120 -11.60 -0.12 1.57
CA LEU A 120 -11.54 1.34 1.71
C LEU A 120 -12.81 2.03 1.23
N ALA A 121 -13.42 1.55 0.14
CA ALA A 121 -14.66 2.09 -0.40
C ALA A 121 -15.85 1.81 0.54
N SER A 122 -15.93 0.61 1.13
CA SER A 122 -17.00 0.30 2.10
C SER A 122 -16.88 1.16 3.36
N GLN A 123 -15.66 1.40 3.85
CA GLN A 123 -15.41 2.29 4.99
C GLN A 123 -15.73 3.76 4.67
N ALA A 124 -15.27 4.27 3.53
CA ALA A 124 -15.55 5.63 3.09
C ALA A 124 -17.06 5.90 2.94
N MET A 125 -17.82 4.90 2.50
CA MET A 125 -19.28 4.98 2.36
C MET A 125 -20.01 5.00 3.70
N VAL A 126 -19.56 4.22 4.69
CA VAL A 126 -20.15 4.26 6.04
C VAL A 126 -19.86 5.59 6.73
N VAL A 127 -18.62 6.07 6.67
CA VAL A 127 -18.20 7.29 7.38
C VAL A 127 -18.66 8.56 6.66
N GLY A 128 -18.49 8.62 5.34
CA GLY A 128 -18.73 9.84 4.55
C GLY A 128 -20.14 9.96 4.00
N LEU A 129 -20.76 8.86 3.54
CA LEU A 129 -22.05 8.94 2.86
C LEU A 129 -23.21 8.79 3.86
N HIS A 130 -23.21 7.79 4.73
CA HIS A 130 -24.41 7.54 5.55
C HIS A 130 -24.61 8.53 6.71
N ALA A 131 -23.52 9.06 7.28
CA ALA A 131 -23.59 10.10 8.30
C ALA A 131 -23.97 11.49 7.73
N VAL A 132 -23.63 11.79 6.47
CA VAL A 132 -23.80 13.14 5.88
C VAL A 132 -24.97 13.22 4.89
N VAL A 133 -25.22 12.17 4.10
CA VAL A 133 -26.26 12.14 3.05
C VAL A 133 -27.63 11.77 3.60
N GLY A 134 -27.68 11.00 4.70
CA GLY A 134 -28.93 10.63 5.36
C GLY A 134 -29.73 11.84 5.84
N GLU A 135 -29.04 12.84 6.39
CA GLU A 135 -29.65 14.10 6.83
C GLU A 135 -29.96 15.04 5.67
N ALA A 136 -29.18 15.00 4.58
CA ALA A 136 -29.29 15.99 3.51
C ALA A 136 -30.23 15.62 2.35
N PHE A 137 -30.34 14.34 1.98
CA PHE A 137 -31.06 13.90 0.77
C PHE A 137 -32.31 13.06 1.03
N GLY A 138 -32.53 12.68 2.28
CA GLY A 138 -33.57 11.73 2.64
C GLY A 138 -33.32 10.30 2.14
N PRO A 139 -34.14 9.33 2.58
CA PRO A 139 -33.86 7.91 2.45
C PRO A 139 -33.89 7.36 1.02
N ARG A 140 -34.55 8.04 0.08
CA ARG A 140 -34.78 7.53 -1.30
C ARG A 140 -33.68 7.95 -2.28
N MET A 141 -33.11 9.15 -2.12
CA MET A 141 -32.06 9.70 -2.99
C MET A 141 -30.65 9.34 -2.47
N GLY A 142 -30.48 9.16 -1.16
CA GLY A 142 -29.19 8.82 -0.57
C GLY A 142 -28.62 7.47 -1.02
N GLY A 143 -29.48 6.48 -1.30
CA GLY A 143 -29.06 5.19 -1.84
C GLY A 143 -28.43 5.28 -3.23
N TRP A 144 -29.04 6.05 -4.14
CA TRP A 144 -28.52 6.25 -5.49
C TRP A 144 -27.23 7.05 -5.51
N ALA A 145 -27.16 8.13 -4.73
CA ALA A 145 -25.94 8.90 -4.54
C ALA A 145 -24.78 8.00 -4.08
N GLY A 146 -25.07 7.06 -3.18
CA GLY A 146 -24.11 6.07 -2.71
C GLY A 146 -23.62 5.10 -3.76
N VAL A 147 -24.51 4.55 -4.58
CA VAL A 147 -24.11 3.60 -5.65
C VAL A 147 -23.16 4.26 -6.64
N VAL A 148 -23.47 5.48 -7.09
CA VAL A 148 -22.61 6.17 -8.08
C VAL A 148 -21.27 6.58 -7.45
N MET A 149 -21.28 7.06 -6.20
CA MET A 149 -20.08 7.34 -5.43
C MET A 149 -19.17 6.12 -5.24
N GLY A 150 -19.74 4.99 -4.84
CA GLY A 150 -19.01 3.73 -4.70
C GLY A 150 -18.38 3.28 -6.02
N GLY A 151 -19.07 3.50 -7.15
CA GLY A 151 -18.54 3.26 -8.49
C GLY A 151 -17.35 4.16 -8.84
N CYS A 152 -17.45 5.47 -8.58
CA CYS A 152 -16.37 6.43 -8.81
C CYS A 152 -15.14 6.12 -7.95
N LEU A 153 -15.33 5.89 -6.65
CA LEU A 153 -14.24 5.52 -5.73
C LEU A 153 -13.59 4.19 -6.12
N GLY A 154 -14.39 3.22 -6.57
CA GLY A 154 -13.92 1.95 -7.10
C GLY A 154 -13.05 2.08 -8.35
N LEU A 155 -13.44 2.95 -9.29
CA LEU A 155 -12.65 3.24 -10.50
C LEU A 155 -11.32 3.95 -10.16
N VAL A 156 -11.35 4.96 -9.29
CA VAL A 156 -10.13 5.66 -8.84
C VAL A 156 -9.16 4.67 -8.19
N GLY A 157 -9.67 3.82 -7.29
CA GLY A 157 -8.85 2.79 -6.68
C GLY A 157 -8.28 1.81 -7.70
N GLY A 158 -9.04 1.47 -8.75
CA GLY A 158 -8.59 0.57 -9.82
C GLY A 158 -7.36 1.09 -10.52
N LEU A 159 -7.35 2.40 -10.78
CA LEU A 159 -6.21 3.10 -11.36
C LEU A 159 -5.03 3.18 -10.38
N CYS A 160 -5.28 3.50 -9.10
CA CYS A 160 -4.25 3.53 -8.06
C CYS A 160 -3.59 2.16 -7.85
N ALA A 161 -4.36 1.07 -7.81
CA ALA A 161 -3.81 -0.25 -7.57
C ALA A 161 -3.17 -0.87 -8.82
N GLY A 162 -3.69 -0.57 -10.01
CA GLY A 162 -3.02 -0.84 -11.28
C GLY A 162 -1.63 -0.17 -11.35
N SER A 163 -1.49 1.01 -10.73
CA SER A 163 -0.18 1.67 -10.62
C SER A 163 0.79 0.99 -9.66
N ILE A 164 0.32 0.47 -8.52
CA ILE A 164 1.12 -0.34 -7.60
C ILE A 164 1.55 -1.66 -8.27
N GLY A 165 0.65 -2.26 -9.07
CA GLY A 165 0.95 -3.42 -9.90
C GLY A 165 1.95 -3.13 -11.04
N ALA A 166 2.04 -1.89 -11.52
CA ALA A 166 3.04 -1.46 -12.50
C ALA A 166 4.40 -1.17 -11.83
N LEU A 167 4.39 -0.47 -10.69
CA LEU A 167 5.58 -0.23 -9.85
C LEU A 167 6.24 -1.53 -9.39
N SER A 168 5.46 -2.50 -8.93
CA SER A 168 5.98 -3.83 -8.54
C SER A 168 6.53 -4.65 -9.69
N ARG A 169 6.19 -4.32 -10.95
CA ARG A 169 6.75 -4.93 -12.17
C ARG A 169 7.92 -4.14 -12.76
N GLY A 170 8.44 -3.13 -12.06
CA GLY A 170 9.52 -2.26 -12.56
C GLY A 170 9.10 -1.38 -13.75
N GLN A 171 7.81 -1.39 -14.10
CA GLN A 171 7.24 -0.54 -15.13
C GLN A 171 6.81 0.76 -14.46
N GLY A 172 7.78 1.68 -14.30
CA GLY A 172 7.56 2.99 -13.71
C GLY A 172 6.48 3.78 -14.45
N LEU A 173 5.23 3.63 -14.03
CA LEU A 173 4.18 4.59 -14.33
C LEU A 173 4.42 5.77 -13.39
N SER A 174 4.69 6.94 -13.97
CA SER A 174 4.98 8.13 -13.18
C SER A 174 3.82 8.40 -12.22
N ILE A 175 4.16 8.66 -10.96
CA ILE A 175 3.21 9.07 -9.90
C ILE A 175 2.27 10.17 -10.43
N ASN A 176 2.77 11.03 -11.32
CA ASN A 176 2.01 12.06 -12.03
C ASN A 176 0.83 11.51 -12.85
N ARG A 177 0.93 10.38 -13.55
CA ARG A 177 -0.19 9.83 -14.35
C ARG A 177 -1.30 9.26 -13.48
N VAL A 178 -0.95 8.71 -12.32
CA VAL A 178 -1.91 8.20 -11.32
C VAL A 178 -2.60 9.37 -10.63
N GLN A 179 -1.83 10.39 -10.24
CA GLN A 179 -2.35 11.62 -9.69
C GLN A 179 -3.26 12.34 -10.69
N VAL A 180 -2.85 12.47 -11.95
CA VAL A 180 -3.66 13.08 -13.01
C VAL A 180 -4.91 12.24 -13.29
N GLY A 181 -4.82 10.91 -13.33
CA GLY A 181 -5.97 10.04 -13.50
C GLY A 181 -6.98 10.17 -12.35
N ALA A 182 -6.48 10.22 -11.11
CA ALA A 182 -7.30 10.48 -9.94
C ALA A 182 -7.95 11.87 -9.98
N ILE A 183 -7.19 12.91 -10.34
CA ILE A 183 -7.65 14.31 -10.46
C ILE A 183 -8.72 14.44 -11.57
N VAL A 184 -8.48 13.88 -12.74
CA VAL A 184 -9.43 13.95 -13.87
C VAL A 184 -10.71 13.19 -13.54
N LEU A 185 -10.59 11.97 -13.00
CA LEU A 185 -11.73 11.14 -12.64
C LEU A 185 -12.51 11.73 -11.45
N SER A 186 -11.86 12.54 -10.60
CA SER A 186 -12.52 13.29 -9.53
C SER A 186 -13.30 14.52 -9.97
N LEU A 187 -12.84 15.20 -11.02
CA LEU A 187 -13.50 16.40 -11.53
C LEU A 187 -14.81 16.06 -12.25
N VAL A 188 -14.95 14.84 -12.79
CA VAL A 188 -16.16 14.39 -13.49
C VAL A 188 -17.39 14.37 -12.57
N PRO A 189 -17.36 13.73 -11.37
CA PRO A 189 -18.38 13.89 -10.34
C PRO A 189 -18.72 15.34 -10.02
N MET A 190 -17.71 16.18 -9.75
CA MET A 190 -17.91 17.56 -9.34
C MET A 190 -18.58 18.40 -10.44
N THR A 191 -18.24 18.15 -11.70
CA THR A 191 -18.79 18.87 -12.86
C THR A 191 -20.19 18.40 -13.24
N VAL A 192 -20.46 17.09 -13.16
CA VAL A 192 -21.79 16.53 -13.46
C VAL A 192 -22.81 16.88 -12.38
N TRP A 193 -22.42 16.91 -11.10
CA TRP A 193 -23.34 17.22 -9.99
C TRP A 193 -23.39 18.70 -9.59
N GLY A 194 -22.41 19.52 -9.96
CA GLY A 194 -22.36 20.94 -9.59
C GLY A 194 -23.40 21.85 -10.25
N LEU A 195 -24.14 21.39 -11.27
CA LEU A 195 -24.98 22.23 -12.12
C LEU A 195 -26.45 22.40 -11.66
N GLY A 196 -26.88 21.78 -10.56
CA GLY A 196 -28.28 21.87 -10.06
C GLY A 196 -28.40 22.17 -8.57
N GLY A 197 -29.38 22.98 -8.15
CA GLY A 197 -29.47 23.53 -6.79
C GLY A 197 -29.56 22.52 -5.63
N ALA A 198 -30.23 21.37 -5.81
CA ALA A 198 -30.20 20.26 -4.84
C ALA A 198 -29.01 19.30 -5.05
N TRP A 199 -28.30 19.45 -6.16
CA TRP A 199 -27.22 18.57 -6.63
C TRP A 199 -25.84 19.11 -6.22
N GLY A 200 -25.73 20.40 -5.91
CA GLY A 200 -24.52 21.04 -5.38
C GLY A 200 -24.05 20.44 -4.04
N PHE A 201 -24.96 20.09 -3.14
CA PHE A 201 -24.60 19.39 -1.89
C PHE A 201 -24.10 17.95 -2.19
N GLY A 202 -24.60 17.31 -3.25
CA GLY A 202 -24.24 15.94 -3.61
C GLY A 202 -22.85 15.91 -4.24
N GLY A 203 -22.58 16.90 -5.09
CA GLY A 203 -21.23 17.20 -5.58
C GLY A 203 -20.26 17.52 -4.44
N ALA A 204 -20.68 18.27 -3.42
CA ALA A 204 -19.83 18.59 -2.27
C ALA A 204 -19.51 17.35 -1.40
N VAL A 205 -20.48 16.47 -1.14
CA VAL A 205 -20.24 15.20 -0.44
C VAL A 205 -19.39 14.26 -1.28
N ALA A 206 -19.59 14.23 -2.60
CA ALA A 206 -18.77 13.42 -3.49
C ALA A 206 -17.32 13.90 -3.52
N ALA A 207 -17.13 15.22 -3.59
CA ALA A 207 -15.82 15.83 -3.51
C ALA A 207 -15.14 15.56 -2.15
N SER A 208 -15.87 15.66 -1.04
CA SER A 208 -15.30 15.44 0.30
C SER A 208 -14.95 13.97 0.54
N ALA A 209 -15.79 13.04 0.14
CA ALA A 209 -15.52 11.60 0.26
C ALA A 209 -14.35 11.16 -0.62
N LEU A 210 -14.20 11.78 -1.78
CA LEU A 210 -13.04 11.58 -2.63
C LEU A 210 -11.78 12.20 -2.03
N VAL A 211 -11.82 13.43 -1.51
CA VAL A 211 -10.66 14.02 -0.83
C VAL A 211 -10.26 13.13 0.34
N ALA A 212 -11.23 12.65 1.12
CA ALA A 212 -10.99 11.67 2.18
C ALA A 212 -10.39 10.36 1.65
N TYR A 213 -10.87 9.87 0.51
CA TYR A 213 -10.30 8.70 -0.16
C TYR A 213 -8.85 8.93 -0.61
N LEU A 214 -8.53 10.07 -1.23
CA LEU A 214 -7.17 10.38 -1.67
C LEU A 214 -6.25 10.56 -0.45
N VAL A 215 -6.71 11.26 0.58
CA VAL A 215 -6.00 11.41 1.87
C VAL A 215 -5.71 10.03 2.48
N ALA A 216 -6.68 9.11 2.45
CA ALA A 216 -6.52 7.74 2.95
C ALA A 216 -5.65 6.86 2.05
N ALA A 217 -5.79 6.98 0.72
CA ALA A 217 -5.06 6.20 -0.27
C ALA A 217 -3.57 6.59 -0.32
N PHE A 218 -3.28 7.88 -0.23
CA PHE A 218 -1.92 8.42 -0.04
C PHE A 218 -1.46 8.33 1.41
N ARG A 219 -2.32 7.89 2.33
CA ARG A 219 -2.03 7.71 3.76
C ARG A 219 -1.48 8.97 4.43
N LEU A 220 -1.90 10.15 3.98
CA LEU A 220 -1.38 11.42 4.49
C LEU A 220 -1.48 11.56 6.02
N PRO A 221 -2.57 11.13 6.70
CA PRO A 221 -2.63 11.23 8.16
C PRO A 221 -1.59 10.34 8.85
N ILE A 222 -1.36 9.15 8.31
CA ILE A 222 -0.34 8.22 8.81
C ILE A 222 1.06 8.79 8.53
N PHE A 223 1.29 9.33 7.34
CA PHE A 223 2.56 9.96 6.98
C PHE A 223 2.93 11.12 7.92
N LEU A 224 1.96 11.93 8.37
CA LEU A 224 2.22 12.97 9.37
C LEU A 224 2.72 12.38 10.69
N LEU A 225 2.08 11.32 11.18
CA LEU A 225 2.52 10.62 12.39
C LEU A 225 3.90 9.99 12.20
N GLU A 226 4.13 9.32 11.07
CA GLU A 226 5.42 8.70 10.74
C GLU A 226 6.52 9.75 10.61
N SER A 227 6.22 10.93 10.06
CA SER A 227 7.16 12.04 9.98
C SER A 227 7.56 12.55 11.36
N VAL A 228 6.61 12.64 12.30
CA VAL A 228 6.90 12.98 13.70
C VAL A 228 7.74 11.89 14.35
N VAL A 229 7.38 10.61 14.16
CA VAL A 229 8.17 9.49 14.69
C VAL A 229 9.59 9.51 14.13
N GLN A 230 9.77 9.71 12.82
CA GLN A 230 11.08 9.80 12.20
C GLN A 230 11.91 10.96 12.77
N ALA A 231 11.30 12.14 12.96
CA ALA A 231 11.98 13.28 13.56
C ALA A 231 12.41 13.00 15.01
N VAL A 232 11.55 12.34 15.80
CA VAL A 232 11.88 11.94 17.18
C VAL A 232 13.02 10.92 17.19
N VAL A 233 12.93 9.87 16.37
CA VAL A 233 13.94 8.82 16.28
C VAL A 233 15.30 9.41 15.87
N PHE A 234 15.33 10.32 14.90
CA PHE A 234 16.53 11.06 14.51
C PHE A 234 17.09 11.93 15.66
N ALA A 235 16.22 12.69 16.34
CA ALA A 235 16.64 13.55 17.46
C ALA A 235 17.21 12.74 18.63
N LEU A 236 16.62 11.59 18.96
CA LEU A 236 17.12 10.67 19.98
C LEU A 236 18.53 10.16 19.63
N GLU A 237 18.76 9.77 18.37
CA GLU A 237 20.09 9.33 17.96
C GLU A 237 21.10 10.48 17.98
N ARG A 238 20.72 11.65 17.46
CA ARG A 238 21.61 12.80 17.36
C ARG A 238 21.99 13.38 18.73
N TRP A 239 21.08 13.40 19.69
CA TRP A 239 21.33 14.02 20.99
C TRP A 239 21.68 13.04 22.10
N MET A 240 21.10 11.83 22.10
CA MET A 240 21.35 10.83 23.15
C MET A 240 22.33 9.73 22.69
N GLY A 241 22.70 9.67 21.41
CA GLY A 241 23.58 8.65 20.85
C GLY A 241 22.93 7.27 20.76
N TRP A 242 21.61 7.18 20.87
CA TRP A 242 20.89 5.90 20.86
C TRP A 242 20.79 5.36 19.43
N ALA A 243 21.07 4.08 19.24
CA ALA A 243 20.95 3.38 17.97
C ALA A 243 19.47 3.15 17.58
N THR A 244 18.84 4.16 16.99
CA THR A 244 17.39 4.18 16.71
C THR A 244 17.06 4.06 15.22
N LEU A 245 18.03 4.12 14.31
CA LEU A 245 17.78 3.97 12.85
C LEU A 245 16.92 2.75 12.47
N ARG A 246 17.07 1.62 13.15
CA ARG A 246 16.21 0.43 12.98
C ARG A 246 14.71 0.68 13.21
N TRP A 247 14.36 1.68 14.00
CA TRP A 247 12.98 2.07 14.32
C TRP A 247 12.40 3.08 13.33
N ALA A 248 13.15 3.45 12.29
CA ALA A 248 12.65 4.31 11.23
C ALA A 248 11.34 3.72 10.64
N PRO A 249 10.28 4.51 10.47
CA PRO A 249 8.98 4.03 9.97
C PRO A 249 9.09 3.27 8.64
N ILE A 250 10.07 3.64 7.80
CA ILE A 250 10.35 2.99 6.51
C ILE A 250 10.59 1.48 6.62
N ASN A 251 11.11 0.98 7.75
CA ASN A 251 11.34 -0.46 7.96
C ASN A 251 10.05 -1.23 8.25
N HIS A 252 9.03 -0.53 8.75
CA HIS A 252 7.75 -1.10 9.16
C HIS A 252 6.66 -0.85 8.11
N HIS A 253 6.85 0.16 7.24
CA HIS A 253 5.90 0.59 6.23
C HIS A 253 6.57 0.84 4.88
N ASN A 254 6.12 0.12 3.86
CA ASN A 254 6.76 0.15 2.54
C ASN A 254 6.04 1.08 1.54
N LEU A 255 5.01 1.81 1.97
CA LEU A 255 4.10 2.51 1.06
C LEU A 255 3.98 3.98 1.43
N SER A 256 5.12 4.65 1.53
CA SER A 256 5.20 6.08 1.75
C SER A 256 5.46 6.80 0.43
N TYR A 257 4.52 7.64 0.02
CA TYR A 257 4.59 8.38 -1.25
C TYR A 257 5.37 9.69 -1.13
N LEU A 258 5.65 10.12 0.09
CA LEU A 258 6.41 11.32 0.40
C LEU A 258 7.74 10.94 1.06
N PRO A 259 8.81 11.70 0.83
CA PRO A 259 10.09 11.46 1.47
C PRO A 259 9.98 11.77 2.97
N TYR A 260 10.53 10.89 3.81
CA TYR A 260 10.57 11.15 5.24
C TYR A 260 11.57 12.25 5.57
N PRO A 261 11.19 13.22 6.42
CA PRO A 261 12.12 14.26 6.84
C PRO A 261 13.26 13.66 7.66
N PHE A 262 14.47 14.20 7.49
CA PHE A 262 15.68 13.81 8.25
C PHE A 262 16.19 12.38 8.04
N LEU A 263 15.54 11.57 7.20
CA LEU A 263 15.95 10.18 6.98
C LEU A 263 17.34 10.09 6.33
N ALA A 264 17.63 10.98 5.38
CA ALA A 264 18.94 11.04 4.72
C ALA A 264 20.04 11.36 5.75
N GLU A 265 19.83 12.41 6.55
CA GLU A 265 20.74 12.82 7.61
C GLU A 265 20.91 11.72 8.66
N HIS A 266 19.83 11.01 9.02
CA HIS A 266 19.87 9.90 9.95
C HIS A 266 20.71 8.73 9.43
N MET A 267 20.56 8.38 8.15
CA MET A 267 21.41 7.38 7.50
C MET A 267 22.87 7.82 7.45
N THR A 268 23.15 9.10 7.14
CA THR A 268 24.54 9.61 7.15
C THR A 268 25.19 9.57 8.53
N LEU A 269 24.40 9.80 9.58
CA LEU A 269 24.87 9.74 10.96
C LEU A 269 25.28 8.31 11.35
N ALA A 270 24.48 7.33 10.96
CA ALA A 270 24.72 5.92 11.26
C ALA A 270 25.74 5.24 10.32
N ALA A 271 26.01 5.81 9.14
CA ALA A 271 26.80 5.17 8.09
C ALA A 271 28.20 4.70 8.53
N ARG A 272 28.88 5.51 9.35
CA ARG A 272 30.25 5.20 9.79
C ARG A 272 30.31 4.13 10.86
N THR A 273 29.27 3.99 11.67
CA THR A 273 29.27 3.11 12.85
C THR A 273 28.46 1.84 12.62
N ARG A 274 27.41 1.90 11.81
CA ARG A 274 26.45 0.81 11.56
C ARG A 274 26.06 0.74 10.07
N PRO A 275 27.01 0.44 9.17
CA PRO A 275 26.75 0.42 7.72
C PRO A 275 25.70 -0.62 7.33
N MET A 276 25.66 -1.77 8.01
CA MET A 276 24.66 -2.81 7.72
C MET A 276 23.22 -2.34 7.99
N GLU A 277 22.98 -1.62 9.09
CA GLU A 277 21.65 -1.07 9.39
C GLU A 277 21.24 0.00 8.36
N VAL A 278 22.21 0.79 7.89
CA VAL A 278 21.98 1.77 6.81
C VAL A 278 21.61 1.06 5.51
N LEU A 279 22.23 -0.07 5.18
CA LEU A 279 21.89 -0.84 3.98
C LEU A 279 20.52 -1.50 4.08
N ASP A 280 20.14 -2.02 5.25
CA ASP A 280 18.80 -2.56 5.48
C ASP A 280 17.73 -1.49 5.27
N VAL A 281 17.97 -0.28 5.81
CA VAL A 281 17.08 0.88 5.64
C VAL A 281 17.08 1.38 4.20
N ALA A 282 18.24 1.42 3.53
CA ALA A 282 18.34 1.78 2.12
C ALA A 282 17.55 0.82 1.23
N ASN A 283 17.62 -0.48 1.49
CA ASN A 283 16.83 -1.49 0.80
C ASN A 283 15.33 -1.32 1.06
N ALA A 284 14.93 -0.95 2.29
CA ALA A 284 13.55 -0.59 2.59
C ALA A 284 13.10 0.67 1.82
N CYS A 285 13.96 1.68 1.69
CA CYS A 285 13.72 2.88 0.89
C CYS A 285 13.45 2.55 -0.58
N LEU A 286 14.20 1.61 -1.18
CA LEU A 286 13.99 1.19 -2.58
C LEU A 286 12.61 0.60 -2.85
N LYS A 287 11.95 0.05 -1.83
CA LYS A 287 10.59 -0.50 -1.92
C LYS A 287 9.52 0.57 -1.81
N SER A 288 9.87 1.78 -1.39
CA SER A 288 8.94 2.87 -1.08
C SER A 288 9.04 3.98 -2.14
N PRO A 289 7.95 4.30 -2.88
CA PRO A 289 8.00 5.23 -4.01
C PRO A 289 8.56 6.61 -3.66
N GLY A 290 8.19 7.15 -2.49
CA GLY A 290 8.63 8.49 -2.05
C GLY A 290 10.06 8.53 -1.52
N ASN A 291 10.65 7.38 -1.19
CA ASN A 291 11.96 7.29 -0.53
C ASN A 291 13.02 6.57 -1.37
N ALA A 292 12.67 6.03 -2.54
CA ALA A 292 13.59 5.26 -3.39
C ALA A 292 14.86 6.05 -3.75
N LEU A 293 14.73 7.34 -4.06
CA LEU A 293 15.87 8.20 -4.38
C LEU A 293 16.81 8.43 -3.17
N LEU A 294 16.32 8.29 -1.94
CA LEU A 294 17.14 8.41 -0.73
C LEU A 294 17.99 7.16 -0.50
N GLY A 295 17.45 5.97 -0.81
CA GLY A 295 18.15 4.69 -0.62
C GLY A 295 19.16 4.37 -1.72
N TRP A 296 18.90 4.81 -2.96
CA TRP A 296 19.68 4.44 -4.14
C TRP A 296 21.19 4.72 -4.02
N PRO A 297 21.65 5.90 -3.54
CA PRO A 297 23.08 6.19 -3.43
C PRO A 297 23.82 5.21 -2.50
N TRP A 298 23.17 4.76 -1.43
CA TRP A 298 23.77 3.85 -0.44
C TRP A 298 23.94 2.44 -1.00
N VAL A 299 22.96 1.96 -1.76
CA VAL A 299 23.02 0.65 -2.40
C VAL A 299 24.09 0.63 -3.49
N LEU A 300 24.19 1.69 -4.31
CA LEU A 300 25.26 1.82 -5.30
C LEU A 300 26.65 1.85 -4.67
N ALA A 301 26.82 2.59 -3.56
CA ALA A 301 28.08 2.64 -2.85
C ALA A 301 28.49 1.25 -2.29
N ALA A 302 27.54 0.48 -1.76
CA ALA A 302 27.80 -0.87 -1.27
C ALA A 302 28.12 -1.87 -2.39
N LEU A 303 27.46 -1.76 -3.54
CA LEU A 303 27.77 -2.59 -4.71
C LEU A 303 29.18 -2.32 -5.23
N ALA A 304 29.57 -1.04 -5.35
CA ALA A 304 30.93 -0.66 -5.75
C ALA A 304 31.99 -1.22 -4.79
N GLN A 305 31.75 -1.12 -3.48
CA GLN A 305 32.65 -1.69 -2.46
C GLN A 305 32.75 -3.23 -2.56
N ALA A 306 31.63 -3.91 -2.86
CA ALA A 306 31.62 -5.36 -3.01
C ALA A 306 32.40 -5.82 -4.26
N GLU A 307 32.30 -5.08 -5.36
CA GLU A 307 33.07 -5.34 -6.59
C GLU A 307 34.57 -5.16 -6.36
N GLU A 308 34.98 -4.07 -5.68
CA GLU A 308 36.38 -3.83 -5.32
C GLU A 308 36.94 -4.93 -4.41
N ALA A 309 36.17 -5.36 -3.40
CA ALA A 309 36.57 -6.44 -2.51
C ALA A 309 36.69 -7.79 -3.24
N ALA A 310 35.80 -8.07 -4.19
CA ALA A 310 35.87 -9.28 -5.02
C ALA A 310 37.10 -9.27 -5.95
N ALA A 311 37.42 -8.12 -6.55
CA ALA A 311 38.62 -7.96 -7.37
C ALA A 311 39.91 -8.14 -6.55
N ALA A 312 39.96 -7.57 -5.35
CA ALA A 312 41.10 -7.74 -4.43
C ALA A 312 41.27 -9.21 -3.99
N ALA A 313 40.17 -9.92 -3.69
CA ALA A 313 40.20 -11.33 -3.34
C ALA A 313 40.69 -12.22 -4.52
N ALA A 314 40.24 -11.92 -5.74
CA ALA A 314 40.70 -12.63 -6.94
C ALA A 314 42.20 -12.41 -7.20
N ALA A 315 42.70 -11.18 -7.04
CA ALA A 315 44.11 -10.86 -7.18
C ALA A 315 44.98 -11.55 -6.12
N ALA A 316 44.51 -11.62 -4.87
CA ALA A 316 45.19 -12.33 -3.80
C ALA A 316 45.25 -13.85 -4.04
N HIS A 317 44.20 -14.42 -4.66
CA HIS A 317 44.18 -15.84 -5.01
C HIS A 317 45.19 -16.18 -6.12
N GLN A 318 45.27 -15.34 -7.17
CA GLN A 318 46.25 -15.49 -8.25
C GLN A 318 47.70 -15.36 -7.76
N ALA A 319 47.98 -14.40 -6.88
CA ALA A 319 49.30 -14.23 -6.28
C ALA A 319 49.74 -15.42 -5.41
N HIS A 320 48.79 -16.19 -4.87
CA HIS A 320 49.08 -17.40 -4.09
C HIS A 320 49.31 -18.64 -4.99
N GLU A 321 48.76 -18.66 -6.21
CA GLU A 321 48.98 -19.74 -7.18
C GLU A 321 50.31 -19.61 -7.94
N GLU A 322 50.83 -18.40 -8.14
CA GLU A 322 52.08 -18.21 -8.91
C GLU A 322 53.36 -18.60 -8.16
N GLY A 323 53.32 -18.80 -6.83
CA GLY A 323 54.44 -19.29 -6.02
C GLY A 323 55.69 -18.38 -6.03
N PRO A 324 56.52 -18.38 -4.96
CA PRO A 324 57.79 -17.66 -5.01
C PRO A 324 58.68 -18.26 -6.11
N PRO A 325 59.34 -17.44 -6.96
CA PRO A 325 60.26 -17.95 -7.96
C PRO A 325 61.34 -18.77 -7.24
N GLU A 326 61.57 -20.01 -7.71
CA GLU A 326 62.68 -20.84 -7.24
C GLU A 326 63.97 -20.01 -7.36
N ALA A 327 64.56 -19.69 -6.21
CA ALA A 327 65.80 -18.94 -6.16
C ALA A 327 66.91 -19.75 -6.85
N PRO A 328 67.72 -19.12 -7.72
CA PRO A 328 68.78 -19.79 -8.47
C PRO A 328 69.92 -20.29 -7.58
#